data_AF-A0A1H4H8C1-F1
#
_entry.id   AF-A0A1H4H8C1-F1
#
_cell.length_a   1.000
_cell.length_b   1.000
_cell.length_c   1.000
_cell.angle_alpha   90.00
_cell.angle_beta   90.00
_cell.angle_gamma   90.00
#
_symmetry.space_group_name_H-M   'P 1'
#
loop_
_entity.id
_entity.type
_entity.pdbx_description
1 polymer ?
#
loop_
_entity_poly.entity_id
_entity_poly.type
_entity_poly.pdbx_seq_one_letter_code
_entity_poly.pdbx_strand_id
1 'polypeptide(L)'
;MLEFFNDVISFFGDIKDWIYSGIYTFTVDAYAYFIKQSVKAYIGFLITAIPFAWDVAQSIIDDLNISSYLDSAWGTLDAPTRSVLAYLRIPEGINFILSSAVTRFVLRFIPGF
;
A
#
# COMPACT_ATOMS: atom_id res chain seq x y z
N MET A 1 11.39 -42.05 -42.03
CA MET A 1 11.56 -41.00 -43.06
C MET A 1 10.25 -40.22 -43.26
N LEU A 2 9.11 -40.90 -43.47
CA LEU A 2 7.79 -40.25 -43.53
C LEU A 2 7.40 -39.51 -42.24
N GLU A 3 7.69 -40.07 -41.06
CA GLU A 3 7.44 -39.42 -39.76
C GLU A 3 8.18 -38.09 -39.63
N PHE A 4 9.47 -38.04 -40.02
CA PHE A 4 10.25 -36.80 -40.02
C PHE A 4 9.61 -35.71 -40.89
N PHE A 5 9.11 -36.04 -42.08
CA PHE A 5 8.42 -35.07 -42.93
C PHE A 5 7.10 -34.60 -42.31
N ASN A 6 6.35 -35.50 -41.65
CA ASN A 6 5.13 -35.13 -40.93
C ASN A 6 5.41 -34.23 -39.72
N ASP A 7 6.45 -34.51 -38.95
CA ASP A 7 6.87 -33.69 -37.81
C ASP A 7 7.30 -32.30 -38.26
N VAL A 8 8.09 -32.20 -39.34
CA VAL A 8 8.50 -30.92 -39.93
C VAL A 8 7.28 -30.12 -40.40
N ILE A 9 6.31 -30.75 -41.06
CA ILE A 9 5.09 -30.08 -41.52
C ILE A 9 4.25 -29.62 -40.31
N SER A 10 4.13 -30.45 -39.27
CA SER A 10 3.40 -30.09 -38.05
C SER A 10 4.03 -28.90 -37.33
N PHE A 11 5.36 -28.85 -37.26
CA PHE A 11 6.09 -27.72 -36.68
C PHE A 11 5.82 -26.40 -37.42
N PHE A 12 5.81 -26.42 -38.77
CA PHE A 12 5.43 -25.24 -39.55
C PHE A 12 3.95 -24.88 -39.38
N GLY A 13 3.07 -25.86 -39.17
CA GLY A 13 1.67 -25.66 -38.80
C GLY A 13 1.51 -24.97 -37.45
N ASP A 14 2.23 -25.43 -36.42
CA ASP A 14 2.20 -24.86 -35.08
C ASP A 14 2.76 -23.44 -35.06
N ILE A 15 3.83 -23.16 -35.82
CA ILE A 15 4.35 -21.79 -36.00
C ILE A 15 3.29 -20.89 -36.63
N LYS A 16 2.62 -21.39 -37.69
CA LYS A 16 1.57 -20.66 -38.38
C LYS A 16 0.43 -20.34 -37.41
N ASP A 17 -0.04 -21.32 -36.66
CA ASP A 17 -1.14 -21.17 -35.71
C ASP A 17 -0.76 -20.25 -34.55
N TRP A 18 0.50 -20.29 -34.09
CA TRP A 18 1.02 -19.35 -33.10
C TRP A 18 1.07 -17.91 -33.61
N ILE A 19 1.50 -17.69 -34.86
CA ILE A 19 1.53 -16.34 -35.47
C ILE A 19 0.11 -15.78 -35.65
N TYR A 20 -0.85 -16.60 -36.09
CA TYR A 20 -2.20 -16.12 -36.39
C TYR A 20 -3.12 -16.02 -35.16
N SER A 21 -2.92 -16.87 -34.15
CA SER A 21 -3.82 -16.95 -32.99
C SER A 21 -3.11 -16.99 -31.65
N GLY A 22 -1.95 -17.64 -31.57
CA GLY A 22 -1.17 -17.75 -30.32
C GLY A 22 -0.61 -16.43 -29.81
N ILE A 23 -0.23 -15.50 -30.68
CA ILE A 23 0.34 -14.21 -30.28
C ILE A 23 -0.66 -13.32 -29.53
N TYR A 24 -1.95 -13.40 -29.89
CA TYR A 24 -2.99 -12.68 -29.19
C TYR A 24 -3.17 -13.24 -27.77
N THR A 25 -3.33 -14.55 -27.63
CA THR A 25 -3.46 -15.23 -26.34
C THR A 25 -2.24 -14.99 -25.46
N PHE A 26 -1.03 -15.13 -26.02
CA PHE A 26 0.22 -14.85 -25.32
C PHE A 26 0.27 -13.40 -24.81
N THR A 27 -0.11 -12.43 -25.64
CA THR A 27 -0.08 -11.01 -25.25
C THR A 27 -1.06 -10.72 -24.13
N VAL A 28 -2.28 -11.28 -24.20
CA VAL A 28 -3.30 -11.15 -23.14
C VAL A 28 -2.81 -11.76 -21.83
N ASP A 29 -2.24 -12.96 -21.88
CA ASP A 29 -1.74 -13.66 -20.69
C ASP A 29 -0.50 -12.98 -20.09
N ALA A 30 0.42 -12.51 -20.95
CA ALA A 30 1.61 -11.77 -20.53
C ALA A 30 1.21 -10.44 -19.86
N TYR A 31 0.24 -9.73 -20.44
CA TYR A 31 -0.29 -8.50 -19.84
C TYR A 31 -1.00 -8.78 -18.51
N ALA A 32 -1.83 -9.82 -18.44
CA ALA A 32 -2.49 -10.22 -17.19
C ALA A 32 -1.47 -10.59 -16.10
N TYR A 33 -0.39 -11.29 -16.46
CA TYR A 33 0.70 -11.60 -15.55
C TYR A 33 1.43 -10.34 -15.09
N PHE A 34 1.77 -9.44 -16.02
CA PHE A 34 2.42 -8.17 -15.71
C PHE A 34 1.61 -7.35 -14.71
N ILE A 35 0.30 -7.18 -14.94
CA ILE A 35 -0.58 -6.44 -14.03
C ILE A 35 -0.63 -7.11 -12.65
N LYS A 36 -0.73 -8.45 -12.57
CA LYS A 36 -0.70 -9.17 -11.29
C LYS A 36 0.59 -8.90 -10.51
N GLN A 37 1.75 -8.88 -11.18
CA GLN A 37 3.02 -8.59 -10.52
C GLN A 37 3.12 -7.12 -10.11
N SER A 38 2.67 -6.20 -10.95
CA SER A 38 2.62 -4.77 -10.62
C SER A 38 1.76 -4.48 -9.39
N VAL A 39 0.59 -5.13 -9.26
CA VAL A 39 -0.26 -5.02 -8.07
C VAL A 39 0.42 -5.58 -6.83
N LYS A 40 1.10 -6.73 -6.93
CA LYS A 40 1.86 -7.28 -5.80
C LYS A 40 3.01 -6.37 -5.37
N ALA A 41 3.75 -5.81 -6.33
CA ALA A 41 4.82 -4.86 -6.06
C ALA A 41 4.28 -3.60 -5.37
N TYR A 42 3.16 -3.07 -5.85
CA TYR A 42 2.48 -1.93 -5.24
C TYR A 42 2.06 -2.18 -3.79
N ILE A 43 1.42 -3.34 -3.51
CA ILE A 43 1.04 -3.72 -2.14
C ILE A 43 2.28 -3.90 -1.26
N GLY A 44 3.34 -4.54 -1.77
CA GLY A 44 4.60 -4.69 -1.05
C GLY A 44 5.23 -3.35 -0.69
N PHE A 45 5.22 -2.41 -1.63
CA PHE A 45 5.67 -1.05 -1.40
C PHE A 45 4.84 -0.35 -0.32
N LEU A 46 3.51 -0.46 -0.34
CA LEU A 46 2.63 0.11 0.69
C LEU A 46 2.98 -0.41 2.09
N ILE A 47 3.22 -1.72 2.22
CA ILE A 47 3.59 -2.34 3.50
C ILE A 47 4.89 -1.73 4.04
N THR A 48 5.86 -1.45 3.18
CA THR A 48 7.12 -0.79 3.58
C THR A 48 7.00 0.72 3.78
N ALA A 49 6.07 1.37 3.08
CA ALA A 49 5.87 2.81 3.13
C ALA A 49 5.11 3.27 4.39
N ILE A 50 4.18 2.46 4.89
CA ILE A 50 3.39 2.76 6.10
C ILE A 50 4.28 3.03 7.34
N PRO A 51 5.23 2.17 7.73
CA PRO A 51 6.07 2.44 8.91
C PRO A 51 6.94 3.67 8.71
N PHE A 52 7.49 3.88 7.50
CA PHE A 52 8.24 5.09 7.18
C PHE A 52 7.37 6.36 7.30
N ALA A 53 6.15 6.33 6.76
CA ALA A 53 5.22 7.44 6.86
C ALA A 53 4.83 7.74 8.32
N TRP A 54 4.69 6.70 9.14
CA TRP A 54 4.44 6.84 10.57
C TRP A 54 5.60 7.53 11.28
N ASP A 55 6.84 7.12 11.03
CA ASP A 55 8.02 7.72 11.67
C ASP A 55 8.16 9.22 11.32
N VAL A 56 7.94 9.57 10.05
CA VAL A 56 7.90 10.97 9.61
C VAL A 56 6.72 11.72 10.25
N ALA A 57 5.56 11.09 10.39
CA ALA A 57 4.41 11.71 11.04
C ALA A 57 4.66 12.01 12.52
N GLN A 58 5.34 11.13 13.24
CA GLN A 58 5.75 11.37 14.63
C GLN A 58 6.71 12.56 14.73
N SER A 59 7.71 12.63 13.85
CA SER A 59 8.61 13.79 13.79
C SER A 59 7.85 15.10 13.56
N ILE A 60 6.87 15.12 12.67
CA ILE A 60 6.05 16.32 12.39
C ILE A 60 5.21 16.71 13.61
N ILE A 61 4.64 15.74 14.33
CA ILE A 61 3.85 15.97 15.55
C ILE A 61 4.72 16.62 16.63
N ASP A 62 5.95 16.14 16.78
CA ASP A 62 6.93 16.68 17.72
C ASP A 62 7.39 18.09 17.32
N ASP A 63 7.70 18.31 16.03
CA ASP A 63 8.12 19.60 15.48
C ASP A 63 7.04 20.68 15.65
N LEU A 64 5.77 20.31 15.48
CA LEU A 64 4.61 21.19 15.67
C LEU A 64 4.18 21.32 17.14
N ASN A 65 4.85 20.61 18.05
CA ASN A 65 4.58 20.61 19.48
C ASN A 65 3.10 20.32 19.81
N ILE A 66 2.46 19.44 19.02
CA ILE A 66 1.02 19.13 19.13
C ILE A 66 0.70 18.56 20.52
N SER A 67 1.63 17.82 21.12
CA SER A 67 1.52 17.27 22.47
C SER A 67 1.27 18.35 23.53
N SER A 68 1.92 19.51 23.44
CA SER A 68 1.71 20.60 24.40
C SER A 68 0.31 21.20 24.33
N TYR A 69 -0.29 21.27 23.14
CA TYR A 69 -1.65 21.75 22.95
C TYR A 69 -2.66 20.77 23.54
N LEU A 70 -2.41 19.45 23.41
CA LEU A 70 -3.26 18.42 24.00
C LEU A 70 -3.20 18.46 25.54
N ASP A 71 -2.00 18.59 26.10
CA ASP A 71 -1.80 18.70 27.54
C ASP A 71 -2.44 19.96 28.12
N SER A 72 -2.34 21.09 27.40
CA SER A 72 -3.02 22.33 27.77
C SER A 72 -4.54 22.17 27.73
N ALA A 73 -5.09 21.52 26.70
CA ALA A 73 -6.53 21.27 26.59
C ALA A 73 -7.02 20.38 27.74
N TRP A 74 -6.26 19.35 28.10
CA TRP A 74 -6.55 18.52 29.28
C TRP A 74 -6.43 19.28 30.60
N GLY A 75 -5.47 20.19 30.73
CA GLY A 75 -5.33 21.03 31.92
C GLY A 75 -6.56 21.90 32.22
N THR A 76 -7.40 22.20 31.23
CA THR A 76 -8.62 22.99 31.42
C THR A 76 -9.79 22.22 32.05
N LEU A 77 -9.73 20.89 32.07
CA LEU A 77 -10.80 20.06 32.61
C LEU A 77 -10.73 19.96 34.13
N ASP A 78 -11.89 19.85 34.79
CA ASP A 78 -11.94 19.63 36.23
C ASP A 78 -11.32 18.26 36.62
N ALA A 79 -10.86 18.14 37.86
CA ALA A 79 -10.21 16.92 38.35
C ALA A 79 -11.08 15.64 38.22
N PRO A 80 -12.38 15.63 38.57
CA PRO A 80 -13.20 14.43 38.45
C PRO A 80 -13.45 14.01 36.99
N THR A 81 -13.68 14.95 36.06
CA THR A 81 -13.87 14.65 34.64
C THR A 81 -12.59 14.12 34.01
N ARG A 82 -11.43 14.69 34.36
CA ARG A 82 -10.13 14.16 33.92
C ARG A 82 -9.91 12.71 34.37
N SER A 83 -10.27 12.38 35.61
CA SER A 83 -10.13 11.01 36.12
C SER A 83 -10.98 10.01 35.33
N VAL A 84 -12.21 10.38 34.95
CA VAL A 84 -13.10 9.51 34.16
C VAL A 84 -12.58 9.37 32.72
N LEU A 85 -12.13 10.46 32.10
CA LEU A 85 -11.57 10.42 30.75
C LEU A 85 -10.26 9.64 30.65
N ALA A 86 -9.41 9.74 31.69
CA ALA A 86 -8.20 8.93 31.81
C ALA A 86 -8.52 7.45 31.98
N TYR A 87 -9.54 7.11 32.79
CA TYR A 87 -10.02 5.73 32.90
C TYR A 87 -10.50 5.16 31.55
N LEU A 88 -11.18 6.00 30.75
CA LEU A 88 -11.64 5.65 29.41
C LEU A 88 -10.54 5.69 28.34
N ARG A 89 -9.32 6.09 28.69
CA ARG A 89 -8.17 6.24 27.78
C ARG A 89 -8.44 7.15 26.58
N ILE A 90 -9.26 8.17 26.80
CA ILE A 90 -9.59 9.18 25.77
C ILE A 90 -8.33 9.96 25.33
N PRO A 91 -7.44 10.40 26.23
CA PRO A 91 -6.19 11.07 25.85
C PRO A 91 -5.35 10.25 24.85
N GLU A 92 -5.16 8.97 25.13
CA GLU A 92 -4.41 8.03 24.30
C GLU A 92 -5.12 7.79 22.96
N GLY A 93 -6.45 7.71 22.97
CA GLY A 93 -7.27 7.59 21.76
C GLY A 93 -7.13 8.80 20.83
N ILE A 94 -7.16 10.02 21.39
CA ILE A 94 -6.96 11.25 20.60
C ILE A 94 -5.56 11.28 20.00
N ASN A 95 -4.52 10.94 20.78
CA ASN A 95 -3.14 10.84 20.28
C ASN A 95 -3.01 9.84 19.12
N PHE A 96 -3.67 8.68 19.23
CA PHE A 96 -3.68 7.68 18.16
C PHE A 96 -4.41 8.18 16.89
N ILE A 97 -5.54 8.87 17.04
CA ILE A 97 -6.29 9.46 15.91
C ILE A 97 -5.45 10.55 15.23
N LEU A 98 -4.82 11.43 16.00
CA LEU A 98 -3.95 12.48 15.47
C LEU A 98 -2.78 11.86 14.70
N SER A 99 -2.08 10.91 15.31
CA SER A 99 -0.96 10.25 14.67
C SER A 99 -1.35 9.51 13.39
N SER A 100 -2.47 8.80 13.38
CA SER A 100 -2.97 8.13 12.17
C SER A 100 -3.42 9.13 11.09
N ALA A 101 -3.99 10.28 11.46
CA ALA A 101 -4.36 11.34 10.51
C ALA A 101 -3.13 11.99 9.86
N VAL A 102 -2.09 12.28 10.64
CA VAL A 102 -0.82 12.81 10.11
C VAL A 102 -0.11 11.75 9.28
N THR A 103 -0.09 10.48 9.70
CA THR A 103 0.46 9.37 8.90
C THR A 103 -0.24 9.25 7.55
N ARG A 104 -1.58 9.34 7.52
CA ARG A 104 -2.35 9.36 6.27
C ARG A 104 -2.02 10.57 5.40
N PHE A 105 -1.76 11.72 6.01
CA PHE A 105 -1.31 12.92 5.31
C PHE A 105 0.08 12.72 4.69
N VAL A 106 1.04 12.18 5.44
CA VAL A 106 2.40 11.85 4.98
C VAL A 106 2.37 10.83 3.85
N LEU A 107 1.52 9.80 3.93
CA LEU A 107 1.37 8.80 2.87
C LEU A 107 1.01 9.42 1.51
N ARG A 108 0.27 10.54 1.48
CA ARG A 108 -0.04 11.26 0.22
C ARG A 108 1.18 11.87 -0.47
N PHE A 109 2.28 12.04 0.24
CA PHE A 109 3.54 12.54 -0.34
C PHE A 109 4.44 11.40 -0.83
N ILE A 110 4.12 10.15 -0.50
CA ILE A 110 4.86 9.00 -0.98
C ILE A 110 4.39 8.66 -2.40
N PRO A 111 5.31 8.55 -3.39
CA PRO A 111 4.94 8.24 -4.76
C PRO A 111 4.21 6.90 -4.83
N GLY A 112 2.98 6.93 -5.36
CA GLY A 112 2.06 5.79 -5.39
C GLY A 112 0.69 6.09 -4.76
N PHE A 113 0.54 7.20 -4.03
CA PHE A 113 -0.74 7.73 -3.55
C PHE A 113 -1.26 8.90 -4.39
#